data_AF-M3AHN9-F1
#
_entry.id   AF-M3AHN9-F1
#
_cell.length_a   1.000
_cell.length_b   1.000
_cell.length_c   1.000
_cell.angle_alpha   90.00
_cell.angle_beta   90.00
_cell.angle_gamma   90.00
#
_symmetry.space_group_name_H-M   'P 1'
#
loop_
_entity.id
_entity.type
_entity.pdbx_description
1 polymer ?
#
loop_
_entity_poly.entity_id
_entity_poly.type
_entity_poly.pdbx_seq_one_letter_code
_entity_poly.pdbx_strand_id
1 'polypeptide(L)'
;MKTLTTEGLTVELTVAGQVLHEYEDEDSTLGNSASSYVEVDEGSNFMVRVTARENIAPSPLDRLGVSIRLDGKYVVGRLCSLERMHHGKATWSFEGRERNTSRGTVIERFQFAPLQTSGEKVEAFKSLGEVQVDCIFERPRGKPRVVQDDSRFESAFASNINEKCLKGRSISNHATLGPQELRGGSQVTMQSTDRPYGPEPFATYKFKYRSRRDLQIEGIIPRSPSPTPLEDRDPDDLTPEEARELVRRMREREKLQAAIKKEIKREKRNRSDTLNVDDESDHEGVLVTGEGPARKRARASTDSGIECIDLTGE
;
A
#
# COMPACT_ATOMS: atom_id res chain seq x y z
N MET A 1 -0.69 -15.16 12.22
CA MET A 1 -1.85 -14.67 11.45
C MET A 1 -2.71 -13.93 12.45
N LYS A 2 -2.74 -12.60 12.39
CA LYS A 2 -3.70 -11.82 13.19
C LYS A 2 -5.03 -11.89 12.43
N THR A 3 -6.11 -12.22 13.12
CA THR A 3 -7.45 -12.16 12.55
C THR A 3 -8.17 -11.02 13.27
N LEU A 4 -8.89 -10.17 12.54
CA LEU A 4 -9.67 -9.15 13.21
C LEU A 4 -10.75 -9.82 14.08
N THR A 5 -10.68 -9.56 15.38
CA THR A 5 -11.56 -10.14 16.38
C THR A 5 -12.14 -9.06 17.28
N THR A 6 -13.47 -9.05 17.38
CA THR A 6 -14.21 -8.43 18.47
C THR A 6 -14.72 -9.57 19.35
N GLU A 7 -15.03 -9.33 20.62
CA GLU A 7 -15.34 -10.40 21.58
C GLU A 7 -16.40 -11.41 21.04
N GLY A 8 -15.95 -12.59 20.63
CA GLY A 8 -16.80 -13.64 20.08
C GLY A 8 -17.13 -13.58 18.59
N LEU A 9 -16.58 -12.64 17.83
CA LEU A 9 -16.75 -12.54 16.40
C LEU A 9 -15.39 -12.48 15.70
N THR A 10 -15.29 -13.18 14.58
CA THR A 10 -14.08 -13.27 13.77
C THR A 10 -14.48 -13.02 12.31
N VAL A 11 -13.81 -12.08 11.65
CA VAL A 11 -14.02 -11.79 10.23
C VAL A 11 -12.72 -11.98 9.48
N GLU A 12 -12.78 -12.68 8.36
CA GLU A 12 -11.63 -13.04 7.54
C GLU A 12 -11.92 -12.76 6.07
N LEU A 13 -10.92 -12.28 5.34
CA LEU A 13 -10.92 -12.32 3.88
C LEU A 13 -10.21 -13.57 3.40
N THR A 14 -10.78 -14.24 2.39
CA THR A 14 -10.18 -15.44 1.81
C THR A 14 -10.10 -15.35 0.30
N VAL A 15 -9.00 -15.84 -0.28
CA VAL A 15 -8.80 -15.99 -1.73
C VAL A 15 -8.46 -17.45 -1.99
N ALA A 16 -9.15 -18.09 -2.96
CA ALA A 16 -9.02 -19.52 -3.24
C ALA A 16 -9.14 -20.43 -1.99
N GLY A 17 -9.94 -20.01 -1.00
CA GLY A 17 -10.15 -20.72 0.27
C GLY A 17 -9.08 -20.49 1.34
N GLN A 18 -7.98 -19.82 1.02
CA GLN A 18 -6.92 -19.44 1.96
C GLN A 18 -7.22 -18.08 2.58
N VAL A 19 -7.02 -17.95 3.89
CA VAL A 19 -7.16 -16.66 4.59
C VAL A 19 -6.02 -15.74 4.16
N LEU A 20 -6.34 -14.48 3.85
CA LEU A 20 -5.34 -13.49 3.49
C LEU A 20 -4.48 -13.13 4.70
N HIS A 21 -3.20 -12.83 4.45
CA HIS A 21 -2.32 -12.37 5.50
C HIS A 21 -2.67 -10.94 5.90
N GLU A 22 -2.94 -10.74 7.19
CA GLU A 22 -3.22 -9.43 7.76
C GLU A 22 -1.96 -8.82 8.38
N TYR A 23 -1.68 -7.57 7.99
CA TYR A 23 -0.65 -6.71 8.57
C TYR A 23 -1.30 -5.68 9.49
N GLU A 24 -0.55 -5.27 10.51
CA GLU A 24 -1.02 -4.33 11.52
C GLU A 24 -1.31 -2.94 10.92
N ASP A 25 -2.37 -2.32 11.40
CA ASP A 25 -2.76 -0.96 11.07
C ASP A 25 -2.64 -0.13 12.35
N GLU A 26 -1.59 0.67 12.45
CA GLU A 26 -1.31 1.49 13.64
C GLU A 26 -2.42 2.52 13.92
N ASP A 27 -3.16 2.90 12.86
CA ASP A 27 -4.33 3.78 12.95
C ASP A 27 -5.61 3.03 13.37
N SER A 28 -5.55 1.73 13.64
CA SER A 28 -6.70 0.97 14.12
C SER A 28 -7.15 1.51 15.46
N THR A 29 -8.31 2.18 15.47
CA THR A 29 -8.85 2.78 16.69
C THR A 29 -9.31 1.71 17.68
N LEU A 30 -9.09 1.97 18.97
CA LEU A 30 -9.69 1.20 20.07
C LEU A 30 -11.19 1.52 20.13
N GLY A 31 -12.03 0.50 19.91
CA GLY A 31 -13.49 0.62 19.98
C GLY A 31 -14.20 -0.51 19.24
N ASN A 32 -15.36 -0.20 18.68
CA ASN A 32 -16.18 -1.15 17.92
C ASN A 32 -15.65 -1.39 16.49
N SER A 33 -14.57 -0.72 16.10
CA SER A 33 -13.97 -0.84 14.77
C SER A 33 -12.60 -1.47 14.88
N ALA A 34 -12.28 -2.41 14.00
CA ALA A 34 -10.94 -2.97 13.87
C ALA A 34 -10.50 -2.87 12.41
N SER A 35 -9.23 -2.55 12.16
CA SER A 35 -8.69 -2.48 10.82
C SER A 35 -7.35 -3.19 10.69
N SER A 36 -7.11 -3.73 9.50
CA SER A 36 -5.84 -4.37 9.13
C SER A 36 -5.58 -4.18 7.65
N TYR A 37 -4.30 -4.24 7.28
CA TYR A 37 -3.87 -4.26 5.89
C TYR A 37 -3.85 -5.69 5.37
N VAL A 38 -4.22 -5.91 4.11
CA VAL A 38 -4.12 -7.22 3.45
C VAL A 38 -3.44 -7.13 2.10
N GLU A 39 -2.57 -8.09 1.79
CA GLU A 39 -1.95 -8.24 0.48
C GLU A 39 -2.94 -8.91 -0.48
N VAL A 40 -3.14 -8.30 -1.65
CA VAL A 40 -4.04 -8.81 -2.69
C VAL A 40 -3.40 -8.79 -4.05
N ASP A 41 -3.74 -9.79 -4.86
CA ASP A 41 -3.37 -9.88 -6.27
C ASP A 41 -4.51 -9.39 -7.16
N GLU A 42 -4.15 -8.69 -8.23
CA GLU A 42 -5.07 -8.24 -9.26
C GLU A 42 -5.84 -9.42 -9.88
N GLY A 43 -7.13 -9.23 -10.13
CA GLY A 43 -8.01 -10.22 -10.74
C GLY A 43 -8.52 -11.30 -9.79
N SER A 44 -8.03 -11.34 -8.54
CA SER A 44 -8.39 -12.37 -7.57
C SER A 44 -9.83 -12.24 -7.10
N ASN A 45 -10.56 -13.35 -7.11
CA ASN A 45 -11.86 -13.46 -6.45
C ASN A 45 -11.66 -13.71 -4.96
N PHE A 46 -12.40 -12.99 -4.12
CA PHE A 46 -12.31 -13.13 -2.67
C PHE A 46 -13.68 -13.43 -2.04
N MET A 47 -13.65 -13.91 -0.80
CA MET A 47 -14.83 -14.13 0.01
C MET A 47 -14.63 -13.52 1.39
N VAL A 48 -15.69 -12.96 1.96
CA VAL A 48 -15.75 -12.59 3.37
C VAL A 48 -16.27 -13.79 4.15
N ARG A 49 -15.55 -14.21 5.18
CA ARG A 49 -15.98 -15.25 6.12
C ARG A 49 -16.21 -14.62 7.48
N VAL A 50 -17.39 -14.84 8.04
CA VAL A 50 -17.77 -14.36 9.37
C VAL A 50 -18.02 -15.57 10.25
N THR A 51 -17.33 -15.64 11.38
CA THR A 51 -17.49 -16.70 12.39
C THR A 51 -17.91 -16.08 13.71
N ALA A 52 -19.04 -16.51 14.25
CA ALA A 52 -19.53 -16.10 15.55
C ALA A 52 -19.47 -17.27 16.54
N ARG A 53 -19.08 -16.96 17.80
CA ARG A 53 -19.18 -17.90 18.92
C ARG A 53 -20.64 -18.12 19.32
N GLU A 54 -20.88 -19.24 19.98
CA GLU A 54 -22.14 -19.49 20.66
C GLU A 54 -22.45 -18.40 21.69
N ASN A 55 -23.74 -18.07 21.86
CA ASN A 55 -24.22 -17.07 22.82
C ASN A 55 -23.67 -15.65 22.63
N ILE A 56 -23.20 -15.29 21.42
CA ILE A 56 -22.82 -13.90 21.12
C ILE A 56 -24.01 -12.94 21.17
N ALA A 57 -25.22 -13.43 20.85
CA ALA A 57 -26.42 -12.60 20.81
C ALA A 57 -26.95 -12.30 22.21
N PRO A 58 -27.36 -11.05 22.50
CA PRO A 58 -27.98 -10.72 23.78
C PRO A 58 -29.36 -11.37 24.00
N SER A 59 -30.05 -11.76 22.93
CA SER A 59 -31.35 -12.44 22.98
C SER A 59 -31.45 -13.56 21.93
N PRO A 60 -32.15 -14.68 22.22
CA PRO A 60 -32.36 -15.77 21.26
C PRO A 60 -33.20 -15.36 20.03
N LEU A 61 -33.94 -14.25 20.14
CA LEU A 61 -34.69 -13.67 19.02
C LEU A 61 -33.81 -12.88 18.05
N ASP A 62 -32.61 -12.51 18.48
CA ASP A 62 -31.69 -11.73 17.68
C ASP A 62 -31.03 -12.63 16.62
N ARG A 63 -30.68 -11.99 15.51
CA ARG A 63 -29.94 -12.56 14.39
C ARG A 63 -28.76 -11.66 14.10
N LEU A 64 -27.71 -12.23 13.51
CA LEU A 64 -26.55 -11.45 13.11
C LEU A 64 -26.78 -10.86 11.72
N GLY A 65 -27.06 -9.57 11.65
CA GLY A 65 -27.03 -8.82 10.40
C GLY A 65 -25.58 -8.51 10.02
N VAL A 66 -25.16 -8.95 8.83
CA VAL A 66 -23.84 -8.65 8.27
C VAL A 66 -24.06 -7.84 7.00
N SER A 67 -23.42 -6.68 6.89
CA SER A 67 -23.39 -5.89 5.65
C SER A 67 -21.97 -5.65 5.17
N ILE A 68 -21.77 -5.82 3.86
CA ILE A 68 -20.47 -5.69 3.20
C ILE A 68 -20.51 -4.46 2.30
N ARG A 69 -19.50 -3.61 2.43
CA ARG A 69 -19.24 -2.47 1.56
C ARG A 69 -17.91 -2.64 0.87
N LEU A 70 -17.88 -2.36 -0.43
CA LEU A 70 -16.67 -2.31 -1.24
C LEU A 70 -16.39 -0.85 -1.56
N ASP A 71 -15.25 -0.38 -1.10
CA ASP A 71 -14.79 0.99 -1.25
C ASP A 71 -15.83 2.06 -0.86
N GLY A 72 -16.51 1.82 0.26
CA GLY A 72 -17.57 2.69 0.80
C GLY A 72 -18.96 2.46 0.23
N LYS A 73 -19.12 1.72 -0.88
CA LYS A 73 -20.44 1.38 -1.45
C LYS A 73 -20.97 0.08 -0.89
N TYR A 74 -22.22 0.12 -0.42
CA TYR A 74 -22.94 -1.08 0.02
C TYR A 74 -23.17 -2.04 -1.15
N VAL A 75 -22.89 -3.32 -0.92
CA VAL A 75 -22.99 -4.37 -1.97
C VAL A 75 -24.00 -5.43 -1.60
N VAL A 76 -23.90 -5.98 -0.40
CA VAL A 76 -24.76 -7.07 0.06
C VAL A 76 -24.92 -7.03 1.58
N GLY A 77 -26.06 -7.54 2.04
CA GLY A 77 -26.33 -7.79 3.45
C GLY A 77 -27.03 -9.13 3.62
N ARG A 78 -26.79 -9.81 4.74
CA ARG A 78 -27.44 -11.09 5.07
C ARG A 78 -27.82 -11.10 6.54
N LEU A 79 -29.01 -11.64 6.80
CA LEU A 79 -29.45 -11.97 8.15
C LEU A 79 -29.05 -13.42 8.46
N CYS A 80 -28.06 -13.57 9.34
CA CYS A 80 -27.45 -14.84 9.69
C CYS A 80 -28.13 -15.44 10.93
N SER A 81 -28.64 -16.68 10.80
CA SER A 81 -29.26 -17.39 11.92
C SER A 81 -28.22 -17.94 12.88
N LEU A 82 -28.35 -17.58 14.15
CA LEU A 82 -27.50 -18.05 15.25
C LEU A 82 -27.98 -19.36 15.88
N GLU A 83 -29.10 -19.92 15.40
CA GLU A 83 -29.70 -21.14 15.97
C GLU A 83 -28.97 -22.43 15.55
N ARG A 84 -28.26 -22.41 14.42
CA ARG A 84 -27.57 -23.57 13.86
C ARG A 84 -26.06 -23.48 14.09
N MET A 85 -25.66 -23.53 15.36
CA MET A 85 -24.25 -23.56 15.76
C MET A 85 -23.74 -25.00 15.68
N HIS A 86 -22.64 -25.23 14.97
CA HIS A 86 -21.92 -26.50 14.97
C HIS A 86 -20.66 -26.35 15.82
N HIS A 87 -20.44 -27.24 16.80
CA HIS A 87 -19.27 -27.19 17.70
C HIS A 87 -19.10 -25.83 18.41
N GLY A 88 -20.19 -25.20 18.87
CA GLY A 88 -20.14 -23.93 19.61
C GLY A 88 -19.81 -22.69 18.77
N LYS A 89 -19.90 -22.79 17.43
CA LYS A 89 -19.72 -21.65 16.52
C LYS A 89 -20.60 -21.76 15.28
N ALA A 90 -20.86 -20.63 14.63
CA ALA A 90 -21.52 -20.56 13.34
C ALA A 90 -20.66 -19.74 12.38
N THR A 91 -20.53 -20.23 11.15
CA THR A 91 -19.72 -19.60 10.10
C THR A 91 -20.55 -19.36 8.85
N TRP A 92 -20.44 -18.14 8.30
CA TRP A 92 -21.09 -17.76 7.04
C TRP A 92 -20.04 -17.23 6.06
N SER A 93 -20.21 -17.61 4.81
CA SER A 93 -19.38 -17.15 3.70
C SER A 93 -20.19 -16.26 2.74
N PHE A 94 -19.55 -15.20 2.30
CA PHE A 94 -20.07 -14.22 1.35
C PHE A 94 -19.13 -14.18 0.17
N GLU A 95 -19.57 -14.71 -0.97
CA GLU A 95 -18.73 -14.85 -2.17
C GLU A 95 -18.96 -13.74 -3.19
N GLY A 96 -20.03 -12.95 -3.01
CA GLY A 96 -20.48 -11.99 -4.00
C GLY A 96 -21.85 -11.42 -3.69
N ARG A 97 -22.36 -10.65 -4.65
CA ARG A 97 -23.73 -10.15 -4.65
C ARG A 97 -24.64 -11.17 -5.32
N GLU A 98 -25.62 -11.68 -4.58
CA GLU A 98 -26.66 -12.56 -5.09
C GLU A 98 -27.95 -11.77 -5.33
N ARG A 99 -28.63 -12.01 -6.45
CA ARG A 99 -29.91 -11.38 -6.76
C ARG A 99 -30.80 -12.27 -7.61
N ASN A 100 -32.11 -12.11 -7.47
CA ASN A 100 -33.05 -12.78 -8.38
C ASN A 100 -33.29 -11.89 -9.60
N THR A 101 -33.11 -12.48 -10.78
CA THR A 101 -33.47 -11.87 -12.06
C THR A 101 -34.67 -12.59 -12.66
N SER A 102 -35.20 -12.06 -13.75
CA SER A 102 -36.20 -12.76 -14.57
C SER A 102 -35.75 -14.14 -15.07
N ARG A 103 -34.43 -14.37 -15.18
CA ARG A 103 -33.83 -15.63 -15.68
C ARG A 103 -33.40 -16.59 -14.57
N GLY A 104 -33.66 -16.23 -13.32
CA GLY A 104 -33.25 -17.01 -12.14
C GLY A 104 -32.30 -16.25 -11.23
N THR A 105 -31.82 -16.93 -10.19
CA THR A 105 -30.85 -16.39 -9.24
C THR A 105 -29.49 -16.30 -9.90
N VAL A 106 -28.84 -15.16 -9.77
CA VAL A 106 -27.49 -14.91 -10.29
C VAL A 106 -26.56 -14.51 -9.16
N ILE A 107 -25.27 -14.74 -9.34
CA ILE A 107 -24.21 -14.25 -8.48
C ILE A 107 -23.18 -13.49 -9.30
N GLU A 108 -22.75 -12.35 -8.76
CA GLU A 108 -21.59 -11.61 -9.24
C GLU A 108 -20.56 -11.66 -8.11
N ARG A 109 -19.46 -12.41 -8.31
CA ARG A 109 -18.47 -12.70 -7.26
C ARG A 109 -17.67 -11.45 -6.89
N PHE A 110 -17.23 -11.32 -5.64
CA PHE A 110 -16.33 -10.24 -5.26
C PHE A 110 -14.97 -10.43 -5.93
N GLN A 111 -14.41 -9.36 -6.48
CA GLN A 111 -13.16 -9.38 -7.22
C GLN A 111 -12.33 -8.13 -6.97
N PHE A 112 -11.00 -8.26 -6.91
CA PHE A 112 -10.07 -7.14 -7.02
C PHE A 112 -9.74 -6.88 -8.49
N ALA A 113 -9.91 -5.64 -8.96
CA ALA A 113 -9.67 -5.24 -10.33
C ALA A 113 -8.67 -4.08 -10.40
N PRO A 114 -7.93 -3.92 -11.51
CA PRO A 114 -6.97 -2.83 -11.66
C PRO A 114 -7.69 -1.48 -11.56
N LEU A 115 -7.05 -0.54 -10.89
CA LEU A 115 -7.55 0.83 -10.75
C LEU A 115 -7.09 1.68 -11.93
N GLN A 116 -8.03 2.32 -12.63
CA GLN A 116 -7.72 3.24 -13.74
C GLN A 116 -7.76 4.70 -13.27
N THR A 117 -6.61 5.36 -13.41
CA THR A 117 -6.40 6.77 -13.01
C THR A 117 -6.36 7.68 -14.23
N SER A 118 -7.51 8.04 -14.76
CA SER A 118 -7.62 8.94 -15.93
C SER A 118 -8.75 9.96 -15.80
N GLY A 119 -9.19 10.26 -14.57
CA GLY A 119 -10.43 10.98 -14.29
C GLY A 119 -10.29 12.38 -13.72
N GLU A 120 -11.40 13.11 -13.73
CA GLU A 120 -11.49 14.51 -13.29
C GLU A 120 -12.20 14.67 -11.92
N LYS A 121 -12.84 13.62 -11.39
CA LYS A 121 -13.60 13.70 -10.12
C LYS A 121 -12.67 13.73 -8.91
N VAL A 122 -12.91 14.70 -8.02
CA VAL A 122 -12.09 15.03 -6.81
C VAL A 122 -12.85 14.71 -5.51
N GLU A 123 -13.96 13.98 -5.57
CA GLU A 123 -14.69 13.63 -4.35
C GLU A 123 -13.79 12.78 -3.43
N ALA A 124 -13.76 13.14 -2.15
CA ALA A 124 -12.83 12.58 -1.19
C ALA A 124 -13.08 11.07 -1.01
N PHE A 125 -12.27 10.25 -1.68
CA PHE A 125 -12.36 8.80 -1.67
C PHE A 125 -11.73 8.18 -0.42
N LYS A 126 -12.21 8.57 0.77
CA LYS A 126 -11.68 8.10 2.05
C LYS A 126 -11.67 6.57 2.13
N SER A 127 -12.75 5.94 1.68
CA SER A 127 -12.95 4.49 1.76
C SER A 127 -12.35 3.70 0.58
N LEU A 128 -11.68 4.33 -0.38
CA LEU A 128 -11.04 3.59 -1.48
C LEU A 128 -9.95 2.65 -0.94
N GLY A 129 -9.88 1.43 -1.45
CA GLY A 129 -8.91 0.46 -0.96
C GLY A 129 -9.36 -0.21 0.33
N GLU A 130 -10.67 -0.26 0.61
CA GLU A 130 -11.23 -0.83 1.84
C GLU A 130 -12.41 -1.78 1.56
N VAL A 131 -12.34 -2.97 2.14
CA VAL A 131 -13.51 -3.85 2.32
C VAL A 131 -14.01 -3.67 3.75
N GLN A 132 -15.22 -3.15 3.91
CA GLN A 132 -15.83 -2.92 5.21
C GLN A 132 -16.93 -3.95 5.48
N VAL A 133 -16.91 -4.53 6.68
CA VAL A 133 -17.89 -5.52 7.15
C VAL A 133 -18.49 -5.01 8.45
N ASP A 134 -19.75 -4.59 8.40
CA ASP A 134 -20.49 -4.14 9.58
C ASP A 134 -21.35 -5.28 10.11
N CYS A 135 -21.31 -5.47 11.43
CA CYS A 135 -22.04 -6.50 12.14
C CYS A 135 -22.99 -5.85 13.16
N ILE A 136 -24.27 -6.20 13.07
CA ILE A 136 -25.34 -5.62 13.88
C ILE A 136 -26.32 -6.72 14.33
N PHE A 137 -26.87 -6.61 15.54
CA PHE A 137 -27.94 -7.49 15.97
C PHE A 137 -29.29 -6.97 15.49
N GLU A 138 -30.01 -7.82 14.77
CA GLU A 138 -31.28 -7.48 14.14
C GLU A 138 -32.35 -8.52 14.48
N ARG A 139 -33.62 -8.08 14.59
CA ARG A 139 -34.78 -8.97 14.78
C ARG A 139 -35.61 -9.02 13.51
N PRO A 140 -35.82 -10.21 12.92
CA PRO A 140 -36.66 -10.34 11.73
C PRO A 140 -38.12 -9.95 12.02
N ARG A 141 -38.73 -9.20 11.10
CA ARG A 141 -40.15 -8.84 11.07
C ARG A 141 -40.84 -9.44 9.85
N GLY A 142 -42.04 -9.98 10.07
CA GLY A 142 -42.86 -10.54 9.00
C GLY A 142 -42.23 -11.77 8.33
N LYS A 143 -42.83 -12.21 7.23
CA LYS A 143 -42.31 -13.34 6.44
C LYS A 143 -41.29 -12.84 5.41
N PRO A 144 -40.21 -13.60 5.14
CA PRO A 144 -39.33 -13.32 4.01
C PRO A 144 -40.12 -13.31 2.70
N ARG A 145 -39.79 -12.37 1.83
CA ARG A 145 -40.38 -12.26 0.49
C ARG A 145 -39.30 -12.37 -0.57
N VAL A 146 -39.62 -13.04 -1.68
CA VAL A 146 -38.75 -13.04 -2.87
C VAL A 146 -38.80 -11.66 -3.49
N VAL A 147 -37.63 -11.10 -3.80
CA VAL A 147 -37.50 -9.79 -4.45
C VAL A 147 -36.70 -9.96 -5.73
N GLN A 148 -37.18 -9.36 -6.83
CA GLN A 148 -36.42 -9.24 -8.06
C GLN A 148 -35.60 -7.96 -8.04
N ASP A 149 -34.34 -8.05 -8.45
CA ASP A 149 -33.41 -6.92 -8.50
C ASP A 149 -32.58 -7.02 -9.79
N ASP A 150 -32.96 -6.22 -10.78
CA ASP A 150 -32.23 -6.09 -12.04
C ASP A 150 -31.20 -4.94 -11.99
N SER A 151 -31.00 -4.29 -10.84
CA SER A 151 -30.02 -3.22 -10.70
C SER A 151 -28.60 -3.74 -10.81
N ARG A 152 -27.77 -3.06 -11.61
CA ARG A 152 -26.34 -3.32 -11.67
C ARG A 152 -25.65 -2.66 -10.50
N PHE A 153 -24.67 -3.35 -9.94
CA PHE A 153 -23.78 -2.73 -8.98
C PHE A 153 -22.84 -1.82 -9.76
N GLU A 154 -22.90 -0.53 -9.46
CA GLU A 154 -21.89 0.40 -9.94
C GLU A 154 -20.81 0.48 -8.87
N SER A 155 -19.63 -0.05 -9.17
CA SER A 155 -18.45 0.18 -8.33
C SER A 155 -18.27 1.67 -8.07
N ALA A 156 -17.74 2.03 -6.90
CA ALA A 156 -17.42 3.42 -6.58
C ALA A 156 -16.44 4.02 -7.60
N PHE A 157 -15.73 3.15 -8.32
CA PHE A 157 -14.60 3.48 -9.17
C PHE A 157 -14.73 2.92 -10.58
N ALA A 158 -15.95 2.58 -11.00
CA ALA A 158 -16.24 2.22 -12.40
C ALA A 158 -15.97 3.38 -13.38
N SER A 159 -15.85 4.62 -12.89
CA SER A 159 -15.43 5.80 -13.65
C SER A 159 -14.05 6.27 -13.18
N ASN A 160 -13.20 6.66 -14.14
CA ASN A 160 -11.82 7.08 -13.93
C ASN A 160 -11.61 7.96 -12.69
N ILE A 161 -10.56 7.67 -11.92
CA ILE A 161 -10.18 8.43 -10.72
C ILE A 161 -9.16 9.51 -11.09
N ASN A 162 -9.25 10.68 -10.45
CA ASN A 162 -8.18 11.67 -10.54
C ASN A 162 -6.98 11.26 -9.68
N GLU A 163 -5.79 11.23 -10.27
CA GLU A 163 -4.53 10.89 -9.60
C GLU A 163 -4.29 11.69 -8.31
N LYS A 164 -4.78 12.94 -8.23
CA LYS A 164 -4.68 13.77 -7.01
C LYS A 164 -5.34 13.11 -5.80
N CYS A 165 -6.34 12.24 -5.98
CA CYS A 165 -7.03 11.57 -4.89
C CYS A 165 -6.24 10.40 -4.30
N LEU A 166 -5.17 9.96 -4.97
CA LEU A 166 -4.25 8.94 -4.49
C LEU A 166 -3.03 9.54 -3.80
N LYS A 167 -2.92 10.87 -3.70
CA LYS A 167 -1.77 11.50 -3.03
C LYS A 167 -1.63 11.00 -1.60
N GLY A 168 -0.50 10.36 -1.32
CA GLY A 168 -0.17 9.79 -0.02
C GLY A 168 -0.69 8.37 0.23
N ARG A 169 -1.38 7.74 -0.72
CA ARG A 169 -1.85 6.35 -0.65
C ARG A 169 -1.38 5.58 -1.88
N SER A 170 -0.80 4.41 -1.69
CA SER A 170 -0.43 3.56 -2.82
C SER A 170 -1.58 2.58 -3.03
N ILE A 171 -2.45 2.81 -4.01
CA ILE A 171 -3.58 1.92 -4.29
C ILE A 171 -3.60 1.64 -5.79
N SER A 172 -3.21 0.44 -6.18
CA SER A 172 -3.26 0.00 -7.59
C SER A 172 -4.53 -0.77 -7.95
N ASN A 173 -5.31 -1.21 -6.96
CA ASN A 173 -6.49 -2.06 -7.13
C ASN A 173 -7.74 -1.39 -6.59
N HIS A 174 -8.91 -1.78 -7.09
CA HIS A 174 -10.19 -1.48 -6.48
C HIS A 174 -11.04 -2.75 -6.31
N ALA A 175 -12.02 -2.72 -5.40
CA ALA A 175 -12.91 -3.84 -5.17
C ALA A 175 -14.19 -3.68 -6.01
N THR A 176 -14.57 -4.75 -6.71
CA THR A 176 -15.69 -4.74 -7.64
C THR A 176 -16.39 -6.10 -7.65
N LEU A 177 -17.35 -6.24 -8.55
CA LEU A 177 -18.01 -7.51 -8.85
C LEU A 177 -17.53 -8.05 -10.20
N GLY A 178 -17.24 -9.34 -10.24
CA GLY A 178 -16.91 -10.08 -11.45
C GLY A 178 -18.14 -10.32 -12.34
N PRO A 179 -18.00 -11.13 -13.40
CA PRO A 179 -19.09 -11.40 -14.33
C PRO A 179 -20.26 -12.11 -13.65
N GLN A 180 -21.46 -11.89 -14.20
CA GLN A 180 -22.69 -12.50 -13.72
C GLN A 180 -22.73 -13.99 -14.09
N GLU A 181 -22.91 -14.85 -13.09
CA GLU A 181 -23.06 -16.30 -13.23
C GLU A 181 -24.45 -16.74 -12.76
N LEU A 182 -25.04 -17.73 -13.42
CA LEU A 182 -26.26 -18.36 -12.91
C LEU A 182 -25.93 -19.17 -11.66
N ARG A 183 -26.70 -18.94 -10.59
CA ARG A 183 -26.56 -19.68 -9.35
C ARG A 183 -27.72 -20.65 -9.17
N GLY A 184 -27.41 -21.94 -9.12
CA GLY A 184 -28.38 -22.95 -8.72
C GLY A 184 -28.77 -22.78 -7.25
N GLY A 185 -30.05 -22.99 -6.93
CA GLY A 185 -30.55 -22.99 -5.56
C GLY A 185 -31.82 -22.19 -5.35
N SER A 186 -32.10 -21.85 -4.09
CA SER A 186 -33.26 -21.07 -3.68
C SER A 186 -33.15 -19.61 -4.11
N GLN A 187 -34.29 -18.97 -4.29
CA GLN A 187 -34.36 -17.53 -4.55
C GLN A 187 -33.88 -16.74 -3.34
N VAL A 188 -33.19 -15.62 -3.59
CA VAL A 188 -32.83 -14.65 -2.57
C VAL A 188 -34.12 -14.08 -1.98
N THR A 189 -34.19 -13.96 -0.66
CA THR A 189 -35.34 -13.36 0.02
C THR A 189 -34.90 -12.13 0.79
N MET A 190 -35.82 -11.18 0.91
CA MET A 190 -35.66 -9.99 1.73
C MET A 190 -36.65 -10.07 2.89
N GLN A 191 -36.17 -9.74 4.08
CA GLN A 191 -36.98 -9.68 5.28
C GLN A 191 -36.74 -8.33 5.96
N SER A 192 -37.81 -7.66 6.37
CA SER A 192 -37.68 -6.46 7.17
C SER A 192 -37.12 -6.81 8.55
N THR A 193 -36.33 -5.94 9.13
CA THR A 193 -35.74 -6.15 10.46
C THR A 193 -35.93 -4.94 11.35
N ASP A 194 -35.89 -5.19 12.66
CA ASP A 194 -35.69 -4.16 13.68
C ASP A 194 -34.28 -4.19 14.20
N ARG A 195 -33.84 -3.03 14.69
CA ARG A 195 -32.56 -2.86 15.38
C ARG A 195 -32.82 -2.52 16.85
N PRO A 196 -33.00 -3.54 17.72
CA PRO A 196 -33.37 -3.32 19.12
C PRO A 196 -32.32 -2.53 19.93
N TYR A 197 -31.07 -2.49 19.46
CA TYR A 197 -29.95 -1.83 20.15
C TYR A 197 -29.48 -0.54 19.45
N GLY A 198 -30.28 0.00 18.52
CA GLY A 198 -29.95 1.21 17.77
C GLY A 198 -29.35 0.93 16.38
N PRO A 199 -29.13 1.98 15.57
CA PRO A 199 -28.77 1.82 14.16
C PRO A 199 -27.30 1.46 13.93
N GLU A 200 -26.44 1.71 14.92
CA GLU A 200 -24.99 1.53 14.83
C GLU A 200 -24.59 0.06 14.93
N PRO A 201 -23.61 -0.40 14.12
CA PRO A 201 -23.06 -1.74 14.27
C PRO A 201 -22.32 -1.88 15.61
N PHE A 202 -22.40 -3.07 16.21
CA PHE A 202 -21.62 -3.36 17.41
C PHE A 202 -20.17 -3.72 17.07
N ALA A 203 -19.91 -4.13 15.83
CA ALA A 203 -18.57 -4.39 15.31
C ALA A 203 -18.46 -4.01 13.84
N THR A 204 -17.39 -3.30 13.48
CA THR A 204 -17.03 -2.93 12.11
C THR A 204 -15.60 -3.38 11.82
N TYR A 205 -15.42 -4.13 10.75
CA TYR A 205 -14.13 -4.64 10.31
C TYR A 205 -13.74 -3.97 9.00
N LYS A 206 -12.53 -3.43 8.92
CA LYS A 206 -12.02 -2.77 7.71
C LYS A 206 -10.73 -3.41 7.25
N PHE A 207 -10.78 -4.05 6.09
CA PHE A 207 -9.60 -4.61 5.44
C PHE A 207 -9.09 -3.61 4.40
N LYS A 208 -7.97 -2.95 4.70
CA LYS A 208 -7.25 -2.06 3.80
C LYS A 208 -6.45 -2.91 2.80
N TYR A 209 -7.01 -3.20 1.64
CA TYR A 209 -6.36 -4.08 0.66
C TYR A 209 -5.36 -3.33 -0.21
N ARG A 210 -4.21 -3.95 -0.47
CA ARG A 210 -3.08 -3.34 -1.19
C ARG A 210 -2.34 -4.41 -2.00
N SER A 211 -1.78 -4.03 -3.14
CA SER A 211 -0.80 -4.92 -3.80
C SER A 211 0.45 -5.03 -2.94
N ARG A 212 1.26 -6.08 -3.15
CA ARG A 212 2.56 -6.20 -2.47
C ARG A 212 3.43 -4.96 -2.65
N ARG A 213 3.45 -4.41 -3.88
CA ARG A 213 4.18 -3.19 -4.22
C ARG A 213 3.66 -2.00 -3.42
N ASP A 214 2.34 -1.87 -3.31
CA ASP A 214 1.71 -0.79 -2.55
C ASP A 214 2.05 -0.87 -1.05
N LEU A 215 2.02 -2.07 -0.47
CA LEU A 215 2.41 -2.29 0.93
C LEU A 215 3.88 -1.89 1.18
N GLN A 216 4.78 -2.15 0.22
CA GLN A 216 6.19 -1.72 0.30
C GLN A 216 6.35 -0.20 0.18
N ILE A 217 5.53 0.44 -0.65
CA ILE A 217 5.53 1.90 -0.82
C ILE A 217 5.04 2.57 0.47
N GLU A 218 3.92 2.08 1.03
CA GLU A 218 3.33 2.55 2.30
C GLU A 218 4.17 2.17 3.53
N GLY A 219 5.17 1.30 3.39
CA GLY A 219 6.08 0.91 4.47
C GLY A 219 5.50 -0.12 5.45
N ILE A 220 4.35 -0.71 5.12
CA ILE A 220 3.71 -1.78 5.91
C ILE A 220 4.54 -3.06 5.88
N ILE A 221 5.20 -3.34 4.75
CA ILE A 221 6.15 -4.45 4.61
C ILE A 221 7.52 -3.95 4.15
N PRO A 222 8.62 -4.66 4.48
CA PRO A 222 9.95 -4.27 4.05
C PRO A 222 10.04 -4.13 2.53
N ARG A 223 10.65 -3.03 2.08
CA ARG A 223 11.01 -2.87 0.67
C ARG A 223 12.01 -3.95 0.29
N SER A 224 11.84 -4.53 -0.88
CA SER A 224 12.91 -5.35 -1.48
C SER A 224 14.18 -4.51 -1.51
N PRO A 225 15.34 -5.06 -1.10
CA PRO A 225 16.58 -4.32 -1.14
C PRO A 225 16.77 -3.81 -2.57
N SER A 226 17.10 -2.52 -2.71
CA SER A 226 17.49 -2.01 -4.02
C SER A 226 18.61 -2.90 -4.55
N PRO A 227 18.55 -3.34 -5.82
CA PRO A 227 19.60 -4.18 -6.38
C PRO A 227 20.93 -3.47 -6.16
N THR A 228 21.91 -4.21 -5.64
CA THR A 228 23.24 -3.69 -5.38
C THR A 228 23.75 -3.02 -6.67
N PRO A 229 24.20 -1.76 -6.62
CA PRO A 229 24.73 -1.08 -7.80
C PRO A 229 25.76 -1.95 -8.51
N LEU A 230 25.80 -1.90 -9.84
CA LEU A 230 26.77 -2.66 -10.64
C LEU A 230 28.23 -2.41 -10.21
N GLU A 231 28.50 -1.25 -9.60
CA GLU A 231 29.81 -0.83 -9.10
C GLU A 231 30.21 -1.53 -7.78
N ASP A 232 29.22 -1.99 -7.00
CA ASP A 232 29.39 -2.60 -5.68
C ASP A 232 29.17 -4.13 -5.70
N ARG A 233 28.91 -4.72 -6.88
CA ARG A 233 28.80 -6.17 -7.07
C ARG A 233 30.19 -6.80 -7.15
N ASP A 234 30.31 -8.03 -6.64
CA ASP A 234 31.54 -8.80 -6.75
C ASP A 234 31.92 -8.98 -8.23
N PRO A 235 33.17 -8.67 -8.63
CA PRO A 235 33.62 -8.83 -10.00
C PRO A 235 33.46 -10.25 -10.55
N ASP A 236 33.47 -11.28 -9.69
CA ASP A 236 33.33 -12.68 -10.10
C ASP A 236 31.86 -13.08 -10.37
N ASP A 237 30.90 -12.30 -9.89
CA ASP A 237 29.45 -12.52 -10.10
C ASP A 237 28.87 -11.72 -11.28
N LEU A 238 29.68 -10.89 -11.94
CA LEU A 238 29.24 -10.07 -13.08
C LEU A 238 29.04 -10.94 -14.33
N THR A 239 27.87 -10.81 -14.95
CA THR A 239 27.68 -11.36 -16.31
C THR A 239 28.57 -10.60 -17.31
N PRO A 240 28.96 -11.21 -18.44
CA PRO A 240 29.83 -10.57 -19.43
C PRO A 240 29.22 -9.31 -20.06
N GLU A 241 27.89 -9.16 -20.05
CA GLU A 241 27.21 -7.94 -20.52
C GLU A 241 27.26 -6.83 -19.47
N GLU A 242 27.03 -7.15 -18.19
CA GLU A 242 27.13 -6.22 -17.07
C GLU A 242 28.56 -5.70 -16.88
N ALA A 243 29.58 -6.56 -17.02
CA ALA A 243 30.99 -6.17 -16.97
C ALA A 243 31.35 -5.17 -18.08
N ARG A 244 30.82 -5.35 -19.31
CA ARG A 244 31.01 -4.41 -20.43
C ARG A 244 30.36 -3.07 -20.14
N GLU A 245 29.17 -3.07 -19.56
CA GLU A 245 28.47 -1.84 -19.20
C GLU A 245 29.17 -1.09 -18.05
N LEU A 246 29.69 -1.80 -17.05
CA LEU A 246 30.48 -1.22 -15.97
C LEU A 246 31.74 -0.53 -16.51
N VAL A 247 32.48 -1.19 -17.42
CA VAL A 247 33.65 -0.61 -18.08
C VAL A 247 33.29 0.63 -18.90
N ARG A 248 32.14 0.62 -19.59
CA ARG A 248 31.67 1.78 -20.34
C ARG A 248 31.41 2.98 -19.41
N ARG A 249 30.72 2.77 -18.29
CA ARG A 249 30.45 3.82 -17.29
C ARG A 249 31.73 4.37 -16.67
N MET A 250 32.69 3.51 -16.33
CA MET A 250 33.99 3.93 -15.82
C MET A 250 34.73 4.82 -16.81
N ARG A 251 34.77 4.44 -18.10
CA ARG A 251 35.41 5.25 -19.16
C ARG A 251 34.73 6.59 -19.38
N GLU A 252 33.40 6.66 -19.29
CA GLU A 252 32.66 7.93 -19.39
C GLU A 252 32.98 8.85 -18.20
N ARG A 253 33.04 8.30 -16.98
CA ARG A 253 33.40 9.05 -15.76
C ARG A 253 34.84 9.56 -15.81
N GLU A 254 35.79 8.74 -16.27
CA GLU A 254 37.19 9.16 -16.48
C GLU A 254 37.30 10.28 -17.52
N LYS A 255 36.56 10.19 -18.62
CA LYS A 255 36.52 11.24 -19.66
C LYS A 255 35.99 12.56 -19.10
N LEU A 256 34.90 12.51 -18.33
CA LEU A 256 34.34 13.69 -17.67
C LEU A 256 35.32 14.30 -16.66
N GLN A 257 35.95 13.49 -15.81
CA GLN A 257 36.96 13.98 -14.87
C GLN A 257 38.18 14.57 -15.58
N ALA A 258 38.62 13.97 -16.69
CA ALA A 258 39.71 14.49 -17.50
C ALA A 258 39.34 15.82 -18.18
N ALA A 259 38.09 15.97 -18.65
CA ALA A 259 37.58 17.22 -19.21
C ALA A 259 37.55 18.33 -18.14
N ILE A 260 36.99 18.06 -16.97
CA ILE A 260 36.95 19.00 -15.83
C ILE A 260 38.37 19.42 -15.42
N LYS A 261 39.31 18.47 -15.30
CA LYS A 261 40.71 18.80 -14.96
C LYS A 261 41.39 19.67 -16.03
N LYS A 262 41.10 19.43 -17.32
CA LYS A 262 41.61 20.25 -18.42
C LYS A 262 41.02 21.66 -18.40
N GLU A 263 39.74 21.79 -18.10
CA GLU A 263 39.04 23.06 -18.00
C GLU A 263 39.54 23.89 -16.82
N ILE A 264 39.68 23.29 -15.62
CA ILE A 264 40.28 23.94 -14.44
C ILE A 264 41.72 24.40 -14.72
N LYS A 265 42.51 23.58 -15.44
CA LYS A 265 43.88 23.96 -15.81
C LYS A 265 43.92 25.10 -16.82
N ARG A 266 42.96 25.15 -17.75
CA ARG A 266 42.83 26.24 -18.75
C ARG A 266 42.39 27.54 -18.08
N GLU A 267 41.44 27.48 -17.15
CA GLU A 267 41.00 28.66 -16.40
C GLU A 267 42.13 29.24 -15.52
N LYS A 268 42.92 28.39 -14.86
CA LYS A 268 44.12 28.82 -14.12
C LYS A 268 45.18 29.49 -14.99
N ARG A 269 45.35 29.02 -16.23
CA ARG A 269 46.29 29.62 -17.19
C ARG A 269 45.79 30.98 -17.70
N ASN A 270 44.50 31.09 -18.00
CA ASN A 270 43.90 32.35 -18.42
C ASN A 270 43.94 33.43 -17.32
N ARG A 271 43.88 33.04 -16.03
CA ARG A 271 44.07 33.96 -14.90
C ARG A 271 45.52 34.43 -14.70
N SER A 272 46.52 33.69 -15.18
CA SER A 272 47.92 34.15 -15.11
C SER A 272 48.35 34.96 -16.33
N ASP A 273 47.66 34.82 -17.46
CA ASP A 273 47.93 35.61 -18.69
C ASP A 273 47.39 37.05 -18.62
N THR A 274 46.46 37.37 -17.70
CA THR A 274 45.94 38.74 -17.53
C THR A 274 46.77 39.64 -16.59
N LEU A 275 47.98 39.23 -16.18
CA LEU A 275 48.87 40.03 -15.33
C LEU A 275 50.21 40.41 -15.97
N ASN A 276 50.42 40.13 -17.26
CA ASN A 276 51.61 40.58 -17.98
C ASN A 276 51.19 41.52 -19.12
N VAL A 277 50.98 42.79 -18.77
CA VAL A 277 51.01 43.91 -19.72
C VAL A 277 51.93 44.98 -19.14
N ASP A 278 53.14 44.98 -19.70
CA ASP A 278 54.18 46.00 -19.84
C ASP A 278 54.07 47.33 -19.06
N ASP A 279 55.08 47.62 -18.25
CA ASP A 279 55.49 48.96 -17.82
C ASP A 279 56.95 49.18 -18.26
N GLU A 280 57.17 50.01 -19.29
CA GLU A 280 58.48 50.51 -19.70
C GLU A 280 58.80 51.81 -18.93
N SER A 281 59.83 51.82 -18.08
CA SER A 281 60.77 52.96 -18.00
C SER A 281 62.04 52.62 -17.20
N ASP A 282 63.09 53.37 -17.50
CA ASP A 282 64.52 53.10 -17.31
C ASP A 282 65.09 53.09 -15.88
N HIS A 283 66.27 52.44 -15.82
CA HIS A 283 67.48 52.75 -15.03
C HIS A 283 67.70 52.18 -13.61
N GLU A 284 68.85 51.53 -13.52
CA GLU A 284 69.78 51.40 -12.38
C GLU A 284 69.60 50.27 -11.35
N GLY A 285 70.50 49.28 -11.45
CA GLY A 285 71.16 48.69 -10.28
C GLY A 285 70.53 47.44 -9.65
N VAL A 286 71.44 46.59 -9.17
CA VAL A 286 71.28 45.51 -8.18
C VAL A 286 71.14 44.08 -8.74
N LEU A 287 72.28 43.38 -8.69
CA LEU A 287 72.36 41.92 -8.63
C LEU A 287 71.55 41.39 -7.44
N VAL A 288 70.70 40.39 -7.65
CA VAL A 288 70.31 39.45 -6.59
C VAL A 288 70.36 38.01 -7.11
N THR A 289 71.03 37.21 -6.30
CA THR A 289 71.46 35.82 -6.44
C THR A 289 70.32 34.82 -6.51
N GLY A 290 70.56 33.70 -7.21
CA GLY A 290 69.57 32.65 -7.40
C GLY A 290 69.11 31.99 -6.09
N GLU A 291 67.82 31.71 -6.02
CA GLU A 291 67.22 30.78 -5.06
C GLU A 291 66.13 29.97 -5.78
N GLY A 292 66.32 28.65 -5.85
CA GLY A 292 65.33 27.73 -6.41
C GLY A 292 64.08 27.61 -5.52
N PRO A 293 62.95 27.10 -6.04
CA PRO A 293 61.75 26.93 -5.24
C PRO A 293 61.96 25.92 -4.12
N ALA A 294 61.76 26.39 -2.89
CA ALA A 294 61.98 25.71 -1.63
C ALA A 294 61.20 24.40 -1.48
N ARG A 295 61.92 23.32 -1.11
CA ARG A 295 61.33 22.10 -0.53
C ARG A 295 60.60 22.47 0.77
N LYS A 296 59.26 22.47 0.76
CA LYS A 296 58.49 22.44 2.01
C LYS A 296 58.49 21.03 2.59
N ARG A 297 59.14 20.92 3.74
CA ARG A 297 59.30 19.73 4.59
C ARG A 297 57.95 19.16 5.00
N ALA A 298 57.89 17.83 5.10
CA ALA A 298 56.80 17.10 5.75
C ALA A 298 56.64 17.57 7.20
N ARG A 299 55.41 17.90 7.61
CA ARG A 299 55.04 17.96 9.02
C ARG A 299 54.32 16.65 9.35
N ALA A 300 54.93 15.89 10.27
CA ALA A 300 54.24 14.86 11.01
C ALA A 300 53.10 15.51 11.79
N SER A 301 51.89 14.97 11.63
CA SER A 301 50.72 15.36 12.41
C SER A 301 50.81 14.68 13.78
N THR A 302 51.31 15.40 14.78
CA THR A 302 50.97 15.12 16.17
C THR A 302 49.61 15.72 16.45
N ASP A 303 48.68 14.86 16.84
CA ASP A 303 47.74 15.11 17.93
C ASP A 303 46.97 16.45 17.88
N SER A 304 45.82 16.43 17.20
CA SER A 304 44.77 17.42 17.41
C SER A 304 43.66 16.78 18.23
N GLY A 305 43.67 17.05 19.54
CA GLY A 305 42.64 16.68 20.50
C GLY A 305 41.27 17.19 20.07
N ILE A 306 40.45 16.28 19.57
CA ILE A 306 39.01 16.43 19.47
C ILE A 306 38.46 15.59 20.63
N GLU A 307 38.00 16.27 21.69
CA GLU A 307 37.19 15.64 22.74
C GLU A 307 35.86 15.19 22.14
N CYS A 308 35.67 13.88 22.01
CA CYS A 308 34.35 13.29 21.81
C CYS A 308 33.62 13.32 23.15
N ILE A 309 32.61 14.18 23.28
CA ILE A 309 31.68 14.14 24.42
C ILE A 309 30.68 13.01 24.15
N ASP A 310 30.73 11.98 24.99
CA ASP A 310 29.74 10.90 25.07
C ASP A 310 28.49 11.41 25.78
N LEU A 311 27.32 11.24 25.17
CA LEU A 311 26.01 11.63 25.72
C LEU A 311 25.17 10.41 26.14
N THR A 312 25.82 9.35 26.61
CA THR A 312 25.12 8.27 27.32
C THR A 312 25.53 8.22 28.79
N GLY A 313 24.74 8.91 29.62
CA GLY A 313 24.86 8.91 31.07
C GLY A 313 23.61 9.44 31.75
N GLU A 314 22.80 8.48 32.25
CA GLU A 314 21.56 8.56 33.06
C GLU A 314 20.21 8.56 32.31
#